data_AF-A0A2R6C2H0-F1
#
_entry.id   AF-A0A2R6C2H0-F1
#
_cell.length_a   1.000
_cell.length_b   1.000
_cell.length_c   1.000
_cell.angle_alpha   90.00
_cell.angle_beta   90.00
_cell.angle_gamma   90.00
#
_symmetry.space_group_name_H-M   'P 1'
#
loop_
_entity.id
_entity.type
_entity.pdbx_description
1 polymer ?
#
loop_
_entity_poly.entity_id
_entity_poly.type
_entity_poly.pdbx_seq_one_letter_code
_entity_poly.pdbx_strand_id
1 'polypeptide(L)'
;VEPICKVVAEQLGVELEIREEDYSFLVDYGEKDDFGGVEIPQVFVVSNGKVTHVFTRIPLNEKGQPDITGATEMLKKAVAQA
;
A
#
# COMPACT_ATOMS: atom_id res chain seq x y z
N VAL A 1 -4.65 4.94 5.57
CA VAL A 1 -4.69 3.89 4.53
C VAL A 1 -5.29 2.58 5.03
N GLU A 2 -5.09 2.22 6.32
CA GLU A 2 -5.56 0.98 6.94
C GLU A 2 -7.04 0.61 6.68
N PRO A 3 -8.04 1.51 6.80
CA PRO A 3 -9.43 1.11 6.55
C PRO A 3 -9.69 0.58 5.13
N ILE A 4 -8.97 1.13 4.14
CA ILE A 4 -9.06 0.67 2.74
C ILE A 4 -8.44 -0.72 2.60
N CYS A 5 -7.26 -0.94 3.20
CA CYS A 5 -6.59 -2.23 3.18
C CYS A 5 -7.47 -3.32 3.82
N LYS A 6 -8.12 -3.02 4.94
CA LYS A 6 -9.04 -3.94 5.62
C LYS A 6 -10.22 -4.34 4.74
N VAL A 7 -10.88 -3.36 4.12
CA VAL A 7 -12.01 -3.62 3.21
C VAL A 7 -11.57 -4.50 2.02
N VAL A 8 -10.43 -4.21 1.40
CA VAL A 8 -9.94 -5.00 0.26
C VAL A 8 -9.54 -6.41 0.69
N ALA A 9 -8.87 -6.55 1.84
CA ALA A 9 -8.46 -7.84 2.38
C ALA A 9 -9.68 -8.74 2.66
N GLU A 10 -10.71 -8.21 3.32
CA GLU A 10 -11.97 -8.91 3.59
C GLU A 10 -12.70 -9.28 2.29
N GLN A 11 -12.75 -8.39 1.30
CA GLN A 11 -13.43 -8.64 0.01
C GLN A 11 -12.76 -9.74 -0.82
N LEU A 12 -11.42 -9.82 -0.78
CA LEU A 12 -10.65 -10.76 -1.58
C LEU A 12 -10.26 -12.03 -0.82
N GLY A 13 -10.50 -12.08 0.50
CA GLY A 13 -10.10 -13.19 1.35
C GLY A 13 -8.58 -13.34 1.48
N VAL A 14 -7.84 -12.24 1.47
CA VAL A 14 -6.38 -12.22 1.62
C VAL A 14 -5.98 -11.74 3.03
N GLU A 15 -4.79 -12.11 3.47
CA GLU A 15 -4.25 -11.68 4.76
C GLU A 15 -3.90 -10.18 4.75
N LEU A 16 -4.22 -9.50 5.87
CA LEU A 16 -3.75 -8.14 6.14
C LEU A 16 -2.81 -8.18 7.34
N GLU A 17 -1.54 -7.83 7.10
CA GLU A 17 -0.54 -7.64 8.15
C GLU A 17 -0.29 -6.13 8.33
N ILE A 18 -0.35 -5.65 9.58
CA ILE A 18 0.03 -4.28 9.94
C ILE A 18 1.34 -4.35 10.69
N ARG A 19 2.37 -3.69 10.15
CA ARG A 19 3.69 -3.59 10.77
C ARG A 19 3.92 -2.15 11.23
N GLU A 20 3.90 -1.94 12.53
CA GLU A 20 4.19 -0.63 13.13
C GLU A 20 5.70 -0.43 13.17
N GLU A 21 6.17 0.66 12.54
CA GLU A 21 7.57 1.11 12.61
C GLU A 21 8.62 0.04 12.22
N ASP A 22 8.30 -0.87 11.29
CA ASP A 22 9.26 -1.84 10.74
C ASP A 22 10.22 -1.14 9.75
N TYR A 23 11.16 -0.38 10.31
CA TYR A 23 12.17 0.34 9.56
C TYR A 23 13.08 -0.59 8.76
N SER A 24 13.30 -1.83 9.22
CA SER A 24 14.11 -2.81 8.48
C SER A 24 13.43 -3.17 7.15
N PHE A 25 12.13 -3.47 7.18
CA PHE A 25 11.37 -3.73 5.97
C PHE A 25 11.32 -2.52 5.04
N LEU A 26 11.16 -1.31 5.58
CA LEU A 26 11.14 -0.08 4.81
C LEU A 26 12.51 0.26 4.19
N VAL A 27 13.62 -0.11 4.83
CA VAL A 27 14.95 0.01 4.25
C VAL A 27 15.11 -0.91 3.05
N ASP A 28 14.57 -2.13 3.10
CA ASP A 28 14.75 -3.09 2.01
C ASP A 28 13.75 -2.90 0.86
N TYR A 29 12.50 -2.54 1.17
CA TYR A 29 11.40 -2.55 0.20
C TYR A 29 10.63 -1.23 0.10
N GLY A 30 10.83 -0.31 1.05
CA GLY A 30 10.12 0.97 1.08
C GLY A 30 10.52 1.89 -0.06
N GLU A 31 9.53 2.64 -0.55
CA GLU A 31 9.78 3.81 -1.38
C GLU A 31 10.53 4.86 -0.55
N LYS A 32 11.59 5.41 -1.13
CA LYS A 32 12.44 6.43 -0.52
C LYS A 32 12.47 7.66 -1.40
N ASP A 33 12.55 8.82 -0.77
CA ASP A 33 12.82 10.07 -1.48
C ASP A 33 14.29 10.15 -1.95
N ASP A 34 14.61 11.22 -2.67
CA ASP A 34 15.95 11.47 -3.23
C ASP A 34 17.06 11.59 -2.16
N PHE A 35 16.69 11.78 -0.90
CA PHE A 35 17.60 11.88 0.25
C PHE A 35 17.63 10.61 1.10
N GLY A 36 16.90 9.56 0.70
CA GLY A 36 16.78 8.31 1.45
C GLY A 36 15.77 8.35 2.60
N GLY A 37 14.99 9.41 2.70
CA GLY A 37 13.88 9.53 3.64
C GLY A 37 12.75 8.57 3.29
N VAL A 38 12.19 7.92 4.31
CA VAL A 38 11.03 7.04 4.16
C VAL A 38 9.81 7.77 4.69
N GLU A 39 8.84 8.03 3.82
CA GLU A 39 7.52 8.52 4.23
C GLU A 39 6.65 7.33 4.65
N ILE A 40 6.02 7.40 5.81
CA ILE A 40 5.05 6.42 6.30
C ILE A 40 3.67 7.07 6.45
N PRO A 41 2.56 6.33 6.26
CA PRO A 41 2.47 4.89 6.01
C PRO A 41 2.79 4.49 4.55
N GLN A 42 3.14 3.21 4.30
CA GLN A 42 3.25 2.65 2.94
C GLN A 42 2.44 1.35 2.84
N VAL A 43 1.85 1.09 1.68
CA VAL A 43 1.06 -0.13 1.41
C VAL A 43 1.80 -1.00 0.40
N PHE A 44 1.93 -2.28 0.74
CA PHE A 44 2.59 -3.29 -0.08
C PHE A 44 1.66 -4.47 -0.34
N VAL A 45 1.91 -5.17 -1.45
CA VAL A 45 1.40 -6.52 -1.71
C VAL A 45 2.57 -7.49 -1.71
N VAL A 46 2.44 -8.56 -0.93
CA VAL A 46 3.44 -9.62 -0.82
C VAL A 46 2.85 -10.90 -1.38
N SER A 47 3.46 -11.44 -2.44
CA SER A 47 3.03 -12.70 -3.06
C SER A 47 4.22 -13.47 -3.60
N ASN A 48 4.26 -14.77 -3.34
CA ASN A 48 5.33 -15.66 -3.80
C ASN A 48 6.76 -15.14 -3.49
N GLY A 49 6.93 -14.49 -2.33
CA GLY A 49 8.21 -13.90 -1.89
C GLY A 49 8.56 -12.57 -2.58
N LYS A 50 7.73 -12.06 -3.48
CA LYS A 50 7.89 -10.74 -4.11
C LYS A 50 7.13 -9.69 -3.33
N VAL A 51 7.80 -8.60 -2.98
CA VAL A 51 7.21 -7.41 -2.36
C VAL A 51 7.00 -6.36 -3.44
N THR A 52 5.78 -5.83 -3.54
CA THR A 52 5.43 -4.76 -4.48
C THR A 52 4.85 -3.59 -3.70
N HIS A 53 5.47 -2.42 -3.79
CA HIS A 53 4.90 -1.17 -3.29
C HIS A 53 3.69 -0.75 -4.13
N VAL A 54 2.61 -0.32 -3.48
CA VAL A 54 1.37 0.08 -4.15
C VAL A 54 1.17 1.60 -4.06
N PHE A 55 1.17 2.15 -2.85
CA PHE A 55 1.12 3.59 -2.62
C PHE A 55 1.55 3.96 -1.20
N THR A 56 2.12 5.17 -1.09
CA THR A 56 2.51 5.82 0.17
C THR A 56 1.39 6.72 0.72
N ARG A 57 0.53 7.25 -0.16
CA ARG A 57 -0.61 8.10 0.23
C ARG A 57 -1.84 7.78 -0.61
N ILE A 58 -3.01 8.09 -0.08
CA ILE A 58 -4.25 7.97 -0.86
C ILE A 58 -4.14 8.95 -2.05
N PRO A 59 -4.31 8.48 -3.29
CA PRO A 59 -4.28 9.34 -4.47
C PRO A 59 -5.38 10.41 -4.38
N LEU A 60 -5.19 11.52 -5.09
CA LEU A 60 -6.20 12.57 -5.18
C LEU A 60 -7.01 12.41 -6.47
N ASN A 61 -8.30 12.71 -6.40
CA ASN A 61 -9.17 12.82 -7.57
C ASN A 61 -8.95 14.16 -8.30
N GLU A 62 -9.67 14.38 -9.40
CA GLU A 62 -9.58 15.60 -10.21
C GLU A 62 -9.92 16.90 -9.44
N LYS A 63 -10.60 16.78 -8.29
CA LYS A 63 -10.94 17.91 -7.41
C LYS A 63 -9.92 18.12 -6.29
N GLY A 64 -8.81 17.36 -6.29
CA GLY A 64 -7.79 17.39 -5.25
C GLY A 64 -8.24 16.76 -3.92
N GLN A 65 -9.31 15.97 -3.92
CA GLN A 65 -9.82 15.28 -2.74
C GLN A 65 -9.31 13.83 -2.71
N PRO A 66 -9.19 13.19 -1.54
CA PRO A 66 -8.80 11.78 -1.46
C PRO A 66 -9.70 10.87 -2.31
N ASP A 67 -9.09 10.14 -3.24
CA ASP A 67 -9.76 9.18 -4.13
C ASP A 67 -9.73 7.77 -3.52
N ILE A 68 -10.71 7.54 -2.64
CA ILE A 68 -10.87 6.26 -1.95
C ILE A 68 -11.17 5.13 -2.94
N THR A 69 -11.98 5.41 -3.96
CA THR A 69 -12.34 4.43 -4.99
C THR A 69 -11.12 4.07 -5.83
N GLY A 70 -10.35 5.07 -6.29
CA GLY A 70 -9.11 4.85 -7.03
C GLY A 70 -8.08 4.05 -6.23
N ALA A 71 -7.89 4.37 -4.95
CA ALA A 71 -7.00 3.61 -4.07
C ALA A 71 -7.42 2.14 -3.94
N THR A 72 -8.72 1.90 -3.75
CA THR A 72 -9.30 0.55 -3.61
C THR A 72 -9.08 -0.27 -4.89
N GLU A 73 -9.35 0.30 -6.05
CA GLU A 73 -9.16 -0.37 -7.34
C GLU A 73 -7.68 -0.60 -7.67
N MET A 74 -6.81 0.34 -7.31
CA MET A 74 -5.36 0.17 -7.43
C MET A 74 -4.87 -1.01 -6.58
N LEU A 75 -5.32 -1.10 -5.33
CA LEU A 75 -4.94 -2.18 -4.43
C LEU A 75 -5.48 -3.55 -4.91
N LYS A 76 -6.75 -3.62 -5.34
CA LYS A 76 -7.33 -4.84 -5.92
C LYS A 76 -6.56 -5.31 -7.15
N LYS A 77 -6.18 -4.40 -8.05
CA LYS A 77 -5.36 -4.71 -9.22
C LYS A 77 -3.99 -5.22 -8.83
N ALA A 78 -3.34 -4.60 -7.85
CA ALA A 78 -2.04 -5.04 -7.34
C ALA A 78 -2.11 -6.47 -6.78
N VAL A 79 -3.14 -6.79 -5.99
CA VAL A 79 -3.38 -8.15 -5.47
C VAL A 79 -3.64 -9.15 -6.59
N ALA A 80 -4.47 -8.81 -7.58
CA ALA A 80 -4.80 -9.70 -8.69
C ALA A 80 -3.63 -10.01 -9.64
N GLN A 81 -2.60 -9.16 -9.65
CA GLN A 81 -1.40 -9.31 -10.48
C GLN A 81 -0.22 -9.97 -9.73
N ALA A 82 -0.41 -10.26 -8.44
CA ALA A 82 0.62 -10.79 -7.56
C ALA A 82 0.71 -12.32 -7.61
#